data_AF-A0A961C3L9-F1
#
_entry.id   AF-A0A961C3L9-F1
#
_cell.length_a   1.000
_cell.length_b   1.000
_cell.length_c   1.000
_cell.angle_alpha   90.00
_cell.angle_beta   90.00
_cell.angle_gamma   90.00
#
_symmetry.space_group_name_H-M   'P 1'
#
loop_
_entity.id
_entity.type
_entity.pdbx_description
1 polymer ?
#
loop_
_entity_poly.entity_id
_entity_poly.type
_entity_poly.pdbx_seq_one_letter_code
_entity_poly.pdbx_strand_id
1 'polypeptide(L)'
;MADETQLTPEVIERLTTLSDPWLSCDECFEQLDVQVDEVVGEAGSLDEPFRVHLLSCGVCHDEARSLAELIASDYDLSEAQAIERLDHAISHIAPGA
;
A
#
# COMPACT_ATOMS: atom_id res chain seq x y z
N MET A 1 17.53 -22.68 -21.60
CA MET A 1 18.45 -22.06 -20.62
C MET A 1 17.54 -21.39 -19.61
N ALA A 2 17.39 -22.00 -18.43
CA ALA A 2 16.54 -21.42 -17.39
C ALA A 2 17.24 -20.17 -16.86
N ASP A 3 16.57 -19.03 -16.98
CA ASP A 3 16.90 -17.87 -16.16
C ASP A 3 16.42 -18.20 -14.75
N GLU A 4 17.31 -18.75 -13.92
CA GLU A 4 17.07 -18.92 -12.49
C GLU A 4 17.20 -17.54 -11.85
N THR A 5 16.19 -16.69 -12.05
CA THR A 5 16.10 -15.40 -11.38
C THR A 5 16.10 -15.66 -9.88
N GLN A 6 17.24 -15.45 -9.23
CA GLN A 6 17.34 -15.57 -7.78
C GLN A 6 16.45 -14.51 -7.14
N LEU A 7 15.62 -14.90 -6.19
CA LEU A 7 14.78 -13.98 -5.43
C LEU A 7 15.69 -13.05 -4.61
N THR A 8 15.44 -11.74 -4.68
CA THR A 8 16.15 -10.77 -3.83
C THR A 8 15.68 -10.93 -2.38
N PRO A 9 16.50 -10.50 -1.40
CA PRO A 9 16.08 -10.48 0.00
C PRO A 9 14.77 -9.72 0.24
N GLU A 10 14.54 -8.58 -0.43
CA GLU A 10 13.28 -7.83 -0.28
C GLU A 10 12.08 -8.63 -0.80
N VAL A 11 12.24 -9.35 -1.91
CA VAL A 11 11.18 -10.22 -2.46
C VAL A 11 10.88 -11.37 -1.50
N ILE A 12 11.91 -11.98 -0.90
CA ILE A 12 11.74 -13.05 0.10
C ILE A 12 11.01 -12.51 1.32
N GLU A 13 11.39 -11.35 1.83
CA GLU A 13 10.76 -10.71 2.99
C GLU A 13 9.28 -10.46 2.73
N ARG A 14 8.92 -9.88 1.57
CA ARG A 14 7.52 -9.66 1.20
C ARG A 14 6.71 -10.95 1.12
N LEU A 15 7.27 -12.01 0.51
CA LEU A 15 6.60 -13.32 0.39
C LEU A 15 6.48 -14.07 1.72
N THR A 16 7.31 -13.73 2.71
CA THR A 16 7.33 -14.36 4.03
C THR A 16 6.79 -13.45 5.14
N THR A 17 6.30 -12.27 4.78
CA THR A 17 5.69 -11.31 5.70
C THR A 17 4.46 -11.95 6.35
N LEU A 18 4.39 -11.88 7.68
CA LEU A 18 3.21 -12.29 8.41
C LEU A 18 2.09 -11.30 8.10
N SER A 19 1.07 -11.78 7.38
CA SER A 19 -0.09 -10.99 7.01
C SER A 19 -1.09 -10.87 8.16
N ASP A 20 -0.62 -10.74 9.41
CA ASP A 20 -1.47 -10.58 10.58
C ASP A 20 -1.42 -9.11 11.06
N PRO A 21 -2.57 -8.45 11.29
CA PRO A 21 -3.93 -8.98 11.13
C PRO A 21 -4.32 -9.21 9.67
N TRP A 22 -4.97 -10.35 9.40
CA TRP A 22 -5.34 -10.77 8.06
C TRP A 22 -6.50 -9.97 7.48
N LEU A 23 -6.36 -9.61 6.20
CA LEU A 23 -7.38 -9.01 5.34
C LEU A 23 -7.31 -9.69 3.98
N SER A 24 -8.45 -10.08 3.40
CA SER A 24 -8.50 -10.64 2.05
C SER A 24 -8.34 -9.55 0.97
N CYS A 25 -7.98 -9.96 -0.25
CA CYS A 25 -7.94 -9.02 -1.38
C CYS A 25 -9.31 -8.40 -1.64
N ASP A 26 -10.40 -9.17 -1.52
CA ASP A 26 -11.76 -8.67 -1.75
C ASP A 26 -12.14 -7.58 -0.73
N GLU A 27 -11.86 -7.81 0.56
CA GLU A 27 -12.07 -6.81 1.61
C GLU A 27 -11.15 -5.59 1.45
N CYS A 28 -9.94 -5.77 0.89
CA CYS A 28 -9.06 -4.67 0.53
C CYS A 28 -9.69 -3.83 -0.58
N PHE A 29 -10.19 -4.42 -1.66
CA PHE A 29 -10.84 -3.69 -2.75
C PHE A 29 -12.06 -2.89 -2.29
N GLU A 30 -12.84 -3.41 -1.33
CA GLU A 30 -13.99 -2.69 -0.75
C GLU A 30 -13.60 -1.40 0.00
N GLN A 31 -12.36 -1.31 0.49
CA GLN A 31 -11.86 -0.20 1.31
C GLN A 31 -10.85 0.69 0.56
N LEU A 32 -10.34 0.23 -0.58
CA LEU A 32 -9.20 0.82 -1.27
C LEU A 32 -9.40 2.30 -1.60
N ASP A 33 -10.54 2.63 -2.19
CA ASP A 33 -10.85 4.00 -2.58
C ASP A 33 -10.83 4.95 -1.37
N VAL A 34 -11.51 4.56 -0.29
CA VAL A 34 -11.62 5.38 0.93
C VAL A 34 -10.27 5.55 1.61
N GLN A 35 -9.52 4.46 1.81
CA GLN A 35 -8.24 4.50 2.52
C GLN A 35 -7.20 5.33 1.76
N VAL A 36 -7.13 5.20 0.42
CA VAL A 36 -6.19 5.96 -0.40
C VAL A 36 -6.58 7.44 -0.46
N ASP A 37 -7.87 7.74 -0.58
CA ASP A 37 -8.39 9.11 -0.56
C ASP A 37 -8.06 9.84 0.75
N GLU A 38 -8.34 9.21 1.90
CA GLU A 38 -8.04 9.76 3.23
C GLU A 38 -6.54 10.00 3.44
N VAL A 39 -5.68 9.04 3.05
CA VAL A 39 -4.23 9.18 3.19
C VAL A 39 -3.67 10.27 2.29
N VAL A 40 -4.08 10.32 1.02
CA VAL A 40 -3.56 11.31 0.07
C VAL A 40 -4.06 12.71 0.44
N GLY A 41 -5.34 12.84 0.81
CA GLY A 41 -6.00 14.11 1.08
C GLY A 41 -5.67 14.72 2.44
N GLU A 42 -5.68 13.92 3.50
CA GLU A 42 -5.53 14.42 4.87
C GLU A 42 -4.17 14.08 5.50
N ALA A 43 -3.30 13.35 4.78
CA ALA A 43 -2.05 12.79 5.32
C ALA A 43 -2.30 11.90 6.56
N GLY A 44 -3.40 11.14 6.53
CA GLY A 44 -3.80 10.20 7.58
C GLY A 44 -2.94 8.93 7.65
N SER A 45 -3.30 8.06 8.58
CA SER A 45 -2.75 6.71 8.69
C SER A 45 -3.71 5.68 8.11
N LEU A 46 -3.16 4.63 7.51
CA LEU A 46 -3.95 3.48 7.07
C LEU A 46 -4.43 2.63 8.27
N ASP A 47 -5.58 2.00 8.11
CA ASP A 47 -6.00 0.94 9.02
C ASP A 47 -4.99 -0.23 8.99
N GLU A 48 -4.70 -0.77 10.17
CA GLU A 48 -3.60 -1.73 10.35
C GLU A 48 -3.72 -3.00 9.48
N PRO A 49 -4.88 -3.69 9.37
CA PRO A 49 -5.02 -4.84 8.47
C PRO A 49 -4.82 -4.47 7.00
N PHE A 50 -5.28 -3.29 6.60
CA PHE A 50 -5.14 -2.79 5.23
C PHE A 50 -3.67 -2.49 4.91
N ARG A 51 -2.98 -1.81 5.83
CA ARG A 51 -1.53 -1.52 5.76
C ARG A 51 -0.71 -2.79 5.64
N VAL A 52 -0.96 -3.80 6.48
CA VAL A 52 -0.26 -5.10 6.45
C VAL A 52 -0.55 -5.84 5.15
N HIS A 53 -1.78 -5.75 4.62
CA HIS A 53 -2.12 -6.34 3.33
C HIS A 53 -1.33 -5.69 2.19
N LEU A 54 -1.25 -4.36 2.13
CA LEU A 54 -0.46 -3.66 1.10
C LEU A 54 1.04 -3.96 1.19
N LEU A 55 1.58 -4.19 2.38
CA LEU A 55 2.97 -4.63 2.55
C LEU A 55 3.23 -6.04 2.01
N SER A 56 2.24 -6.94 2.12
CA SER A 56 2.39 -8.36 1.75
C SER A 56 1.90 -8.70 0.33
N CYS A 57 0.98 -7.91 -0.23
CA CYS A 57 0.39 -8.11 -1.55
C CYS A 57 0.87 -7.05 -2.55
N GLY A 58 1.82 -7.43 -3.41
CA GLY A 58 2.36 -6.51 -4.43
C GLY A 58 1.33 -5.99 -5.43
N VAL A 59 0.29 -6.77 -5.75
CA VAL A 59 -0.76 -6.36 -6.69
C VAL A 59 -1.64 -5.26 -6.09
N CYS A 60 -2.09 -5.44 -4.85
CA CYS A 60 -2.90 -4.44 -4.17
C CYS A 60 -2.08 -3.16 -3.88
N HIS A 61 -0.78 -3.30 -3.62
CA HIS A 61 0.13 -2.17 -3.50
C HIS A 61 0.23 -1.35 -4.80
N ASP A 62 0.41 -2.01 -5.94
CA ASP A 62 0.47 -1.33 -7.24
C ASP A 62 -0.86 -0.67 -7.62
N GLU A 63 -1.99 -1.31 -7.27
CA GLU A 63 -3.32 -0.73 -7.45
C GLU A 63 -3.50 0.54 -6.59
N ALA A 64 -3.10 0.49 -5.31
CA ALA A 64 -3.18 1.65 -4.41
C ALA A 64 -2.34 2.82 -4.93
N ARG A 65 -1.14 2.57 -5.47
CA ARG A 65 -0.30 3.60 -6.12
C ARG A 65 -0.95 4.17 -7.37
N SER A 66 -1.52 3.31 -8.21
CA SER A 66 -2.23 3.74 -9.43
C SER A 66 -3.41 4.65 -9.08
N LEU A 67 -4.15 4.32 -8.02
CA LEU A 67 -5.22 5.17 -7.52
C LEU A 67 -4.68 6.49 -6.95
N ALA A 68 -3.61 6.48 -6.16
CA ALA A 68 -3.00 7.70 -5.62
C ALA A 68 -2.51 8.64 -6.74
N GLU A 69 -1.94 8.11 -7.81
CA GLU A 69 -1.60 8.86 -9.03
C GLU A 69 -2.84 9.51 -9.65
N LEU A 70 -3.93 8.75 -9.77
CA LEU A 70 -5.17 9.19 -10.39
C LEU A 70 -5.83 10.35 -9.63
N ILE A 71 -5.84 10.31 -8.30
CA ILE A 71 -6.49 11.33 -7.45
C ILE A 71 -5.58 12.49 -7.05
N ALA A 72 -4.30 12.47 -7.44
CA ALA A 72 -3.31 13.47 -7.00
C ALA A 72 -3.75 14.92 -7.28
N SER A 73 -4.35 15.16 -8.45
CA SER A 73 -4.80 16.49 -8.83
C SER A 73 -5.98 17.02 -8.01
N ASP A 74 -6.78 16.14 -7.40
CA ASP A 74 -7.92 16.53 -6.58
C ASP A 74 -7.47 17.18 -5.25
N TYR A 75 -6.20 16.95 -4.88
CA TYR A 75 -5.56 17.44 -3.67
C TYR A 75 -4.41 18.44 -3.90
N ASP A 76 -4.32 19.03 -5.11
CA ASP A 76 -3.24 19.95 -5.50
C ASP A 76 -1.82 19.34 -5.36
N LEU A 77 -1.70 18.03 -5.57
CA LEU A 77 -0.43 17.29 -5.53
C LEU A 77 0.05 16.93 -6.93
N SER A 78 1.36 16.75 -7.07
CA SER A 78 1.90 15.93 -8.15
C SER A 78 1.70 14.43 -7.86
N GLU A 79 1.64 13.63 -8.92
CA GLU A 79 1.59 12.16 -8.85
C GLU A 79 2.65 11.60 -7.90
N ALA A 80 3.90 12.08 -8.02
CA ALA A 80 5.00 11.64 -7.17
C ALA A 80 4.78 11.97 -5.68
N GLN A 81 4.18 13.12 -5.36
CA GLN A 81 3.87 13.49 -3.98
C GLN A 81 2.74 12.64 -3.39
N ALA A 82 1.73 12.29 -4.19
CA ALA A 82 0.65 11.40 -3.75
C ALA A 82 1.18 10.00 -3.45
N ILE A 83 2.01 9.45 -4.34
CA ILE A 83 2.69 8.16 -4.13
C ILE A 83 3.58 8.20 -2.88
N GLU A 84 4.40 9.24 -2.70
CA GLU A 84 5.29 9.35 -1.54
C GLU A 84 4.50 9.38 -0.22
N ARG A 85 3.35 10.07 -0.19
CA ARG A 85 2.45 10.05 0.98
C ARG A 85 1.91 8.65 1.26
N LEU A 86 1.44 7.96 0.23
CA LEU A 86 0.93 6.60 0.36
C LEU A 86 2.04 5.63 0.84
N ASP A 87 3.19 5.59 0.16
CA ASP A 87 4.32 4.74 0.51
C ASP A 87 4.81 5.01 1.95
N HIS A 88 4.78 6.28 2.38
CA HIS A 88 5.09 6.66 3.75
C HIS A 88 4.06 6.09 4.74
N ALA A 89 2.77 6.19 4.45
CA ALA A 89 1.70 5.63 5.31
C ALA A 89 1.73 4.10 5.38
N ILE A 90 2.11 3.41 4.30
CA ILE A 90 2.28 1.96 4.27
C ILE A 90 3.45 1.53 5.17
N SER A 91 4.56 2.27 5.09
CA SER A 91 5.81 1.95 5.79
C SER A 91 5.81 2.33 7.27
N HIS A 92 4.96 3.27 7.70
CA HIS A 92 4.89 3.72 9.08
C HIS A 92 3.75 3.05 9.85
N ILE A 93 4.10 2.49 11.01
CA ILE A 93 3.12 1.99 11.96
C ILE A 93 2.53 3.20 12.69
N ALA A 94 1.21 3.40 12.61
CA ALA A 94 0.53 4.37 13.46
C ALA A 94 0.74 3.98 14.93
N PRO A 95 1.13 4.90 15.83
CA PRO A 95 1.24 4.58 17.25
C PRO A 95 -0.14 4.18 17.77
N GLY A 96 -0.24 2.92 18.23
CA GLY A 96 -1.41 2.21 18.76
C GLY A 96 -2.71 3.00 18.96
N ALA A 97 -3.73 2.59 18.21
CA ALA A 97 -5.15 2.88 18.46
C ALA A 97 -5.60 2.42 19.86
#